data_AF-A0A661ULU2-F1
#
_entry.id   AF-A0A661ULU2-F1
#
_cell.length_a   1.000
_cell.length_b   1.000
_cell.length_c   1.000
_cell.angle_alpha   90.00
_cell.angle_beta   90.00
_cell.angle_gamma   90.00
#
_symmetry.space_group_name_H-M   'P 1'
#
loop_
_entity.id
_entity.type
_entity.pdbx_description
1 polymer ?
#
loop_
_entity_poly.entity_id
_entity_poly.type
_entity_poly.pdbx_seq_one_letter_code
_entity_poly.pdbx_strand_id
1 'polypeptide(L)' 'QSYASDETAKRLAQESGADFVLQGGIKSNVDASGGKAAKFYQIDLELINVETNEKVWIGSKEIKKLISKKKAKW' A
#
# COMPACT_ATOMS: atom_id res chain seq x y z
N GLN A 1 11.79 -3.36 7.64
CA GLN A 1 11.68 -1.89 7.60
C GLN A 1 10.23 -1.53 7.89
N SER A 2 9.95 -1.01 9.09
CA SER A 2 8.61 -0.59 9.52
C SER A 2 8.61 0.94 9.54
N TYR A 3 8.05 1.55 8.51
CA TYR A 3 7.86 3.02 8.42
C TYR A 3 6.37 3.39 8.53
N ALA A 4 5.55 2.55 9.15
CA ALA A 4 4.29 2.98 9.73
C ALA A 4 4.61 3.48 11.13
N SER A 5 5.30 4.63 11.19
CA SER A 5 5.75 5.26 12.42
C SER A 5 4.56 5.48 13.33
N ASP A 6 4.66 5.00 14.57
CA ASP A 6 3.70 5.21 15.65
C ASP A 6 3.22 6.67 15.74
N GLU A 7 4.08 7.62 15.36
CA GLU A 7 3.81 9.05 15.21
C GLU A 7 2.68 9.39 14.20
N THR A 8 2.60 8.67 13.07
CA THR A 8 1.53 8.84 12.07
C THR A 8 0.20 8.33 12.62
N ALA A 9 0.21 7.19 13.33
CA ALA A 9 -0.99 6.66 13.98
C ALA A 9 -1.46 7.57 15.13
N LYS A 10 -0.53 8.15 15.88
CA LYS A 10 -0.84 9.11 16.96
C LYS A 10 -1.41 10.43 16.43
N ARG A 11 -0.92 10.92 15.29
CA ARG A 11 -1.51 12.07 14.59
C ARG A 11 -2.93 11.78 14.12
N LEU A 12 -3.16 10.60 13.54
CA LEU A 12 -4.50 10.16 13.12
C LEU A 12 -5.49 10.13 14.30
N ALA A 13 -5.04 9.70 15.48
CA ALA A 13 -5.85 9.71 16.71
C ALA A 13 -6.06 11.10 17.32
N GLN A 14 -5.16 12.06 17.06
CA GLN A 14 -5.31 13.46 17.51
C GLN A 14 -6.24 14.29 16.60
N GLU A 15 -6.62 13.79 15.43
CA GLU A 15 -7.64 14.36 14.55
C GLU A 15 -9.02 13.80 14.92
N SER A 16 -9.50 14.12 16.13
CA SER A 16 -10.83 13.72 16.63
C SER A 16 -11.94 14.48 15.92
N GLY A 17 -12.16 14.12 14.66
CA GLY A 17 -13.23 14.61 13.78
C GLY A 17 -13.38 13.82 12.47
N ALA A 18 -12.69 12.69 12.31
CA ALA A 18 -12.80 11.83 11.14
C ALA A 18 -13.82 10.71 11.37
N ASP A 19 -14.88 10.66 10.56
CA ASP A 19 -15.90 9.59 10.61
C ASP A 19 -15.35 8.22 10.17
N PHE A 20 -14.27 8.20 9.38
CA PHE A 20 -13.68 6.98 8.83
C PHE A 20 -12.15 6.96 8.89
N VAL A 21 -11.59 5.79 9.19
CA VAL A 21 -10.17 5.47 9.13
C VAL A 21 -9.91 4.52 7.97
N LEU A 22 -9.04 4.92 7.05
CA LEU A 22 -8.51 4.03 6.02
C LEU A 22 -7.21 3.41 6.51
N GLN A 23 -7.18 2.09 6.67
CA GLN A 23 -5.97 1.34 7.01
C GLN A 23 -5.68 0.27 5.97
N GLY A 24 -4.42 -0.17 5.88
CA GLY A 24 -4.05 -1.20 4.94
C GLY A 24 -2.55 -1.32 4.72
N GLY A 25 -2.17 -2.22 3.81
CA GLY A 25 -0.79 -2.56 3.55
C GLY A 25 -0.47 -2.62 2.06
N ILE A 26 0.72 -2.12 1.72
CA ILE A 26 1.27 -2.25 0.36
C ILE A 26 2.45 -3.22 0.43
N LYS A 27 2.32 -4.35 -0.26
CA LYS A 27 3.42 -5.31 -0.47
C LYS A 27 4.00 -5.09 -1.86
N SER A 28 5.32 -4.92 -1.91
CA SER A 28 6.04 -4.80 -3.18
C SER A 28 7.06 -5.92 -3.33
N ASN A 29 6.94 -6.70 -4.39
CA ASN A 29 7.89 -7.74 -4.74
C ASN A 29 8.57 -7.38 -6.06
N VAL A 30 9.90 -7.53 -6.10
CA VAL A 30 10.69 -7.30 -7.31
C VAL A 30 11.22 -8.65 -7.77
N ASP A 31 10.71 -9.14 -8.89
CA ASP A 31 11.21 -10.33 -9.56
C ASP A 31 12.14 -9.88 -10.69
N ALA A 32 13.43 -10.24 -10.61
CA ALA A 32 14.41 -9.89 -11.63
C ALA A 32 15.07 -11.16 -12.15
N SER A 33 14.79 -11.51 -13.40
CA SER A 33 15.38 -12.67 -14.07
C SER A 33 15.83 -12.30 -15.49
N GLY A 34 17.09 -12.61 -15.82
CA GLY A 34 17.61 -12.56 -17.20
C GLY A 34 17.54 -11.19 -17.91
N GLY A 35 17.55 -10.07 -17.18
CA GLY A 35 17.49 -8.72 -17.76
C GLY A 35 16.08 -8.13 -17.90
N LYS A 36 15.04 -8.86 -17.47
CA LYS A 36 13.68 -8.37 -17.28
C LYS A 36 13.41 -8.26 -15.78
N ALA A 37 12.87 -7.13 -15.33
CA ALA A 37 12.45 -6.96 -13.94
C ALA A 37 10.93 -6.76 -13.90
N ALA A 38 10.18 -7.63 -13.26
CA ALA A 38 8.77 -7.43 -12.97
C ALA A 38 8.62 -6.92 -11.53
N LYS A 39 7.99 -5.76 -11.36
CA LYS A 39 7.58 -5.27 -10.04
C LYS A 39 6.11 -5.61 -9.84
N PHE A 40 5.81 -6.31 -8.76
CA PHE A 40 4.46 -6.62 -8.33
C PHE A 40 4.13 -5.76 -7.12
N TYR A 41 3.00 -5.08 -7.16
CA TYR A 41 2.44 -4.36 -6.02
C TYR A 41 1.10 -4.99 -5.67
N GLN A 42 1.00 -5.53 -4.47
CA GLN A 42 -0.26 -5.98 -3.89
C GLN A 42 -0.66 -4.93 -2.85
N ILE A 43 -1.83 -4.32 -3.08
CA ILE A 43 -2.38 -3.27 -2.24
C ILE A 43 -3.63 -3.86 -1.59
N ASP A 44 -3.70 -3.80 -0.26
CA ASP A 44 -4.86 -4.21 0.52
C ASP A 44 -5.28 -3.02 1.40
N LEU A 45 -6.55 -2.62 1.32
CA LEU A 45 -7.08 -1.44 2.01
C LEU A 45 -8.45 -1.76 2.63
N GLU A 46 -8.67 -1.19 3.81
CA GLU A 46 -9.86 -1.36 4.64
C GLU A 46 -10.29 0.02 5.16
N LEU A 47 -11.55 0.37 4.95
CA LEU A 47 -12.14 1.59 5.50
C LEU A 47 -13.03 1.23 6.68
N ILE A 48 -12.79 1.86 7.83
CA ILE A 48 -13.46 1.59 9.09
C ILE A 48 -14.18 2.83 9.56
N ASN A 49 -15.45 2.69 9.94
CA ASN A 49 -16.18 3.73 10.65
C ASN A 49 -15.66 3.81 12.09
N VAL A 50 -15.23 4.99 12.54
CA VAL A 50 -14.63 5.18 13.88
C VAL A 50 -15.67 5.12 14.99
N GLU A 51 -16.90 5.54 14.71
CA GLU A 51 -18.00 5.55 15.67
C GLU A 51 -18.51 4.13 15.96
N THR A 52 -18.77 3.35 14.90
CA THR A 52 -19.32 2.00 15.04
C THR A 52 -18.26 0.90 15.07
N ASN A 53 -17.00 1.23 14.77
CA ASN A 53 -15.89 0.28 14.62
C ASN A 53 -16.15 -0.79 13.54
N GLU A 54 -17.00 -0.48 12.56
CA GLU A 54 -17.36 -1.39 11.48
C GLU A 54 -16.52 -1.17 10.23
N LYS A 55 -16.15 -2.26 9.56
CA LYS A 55 -15.51 -2.21 8.24
C LYS A 55 -16.58 -1.96 7.18
N VAL A 56 -16.62 -0.74 6.66
CA VAL A 56 -17.60 -0.34 5.64
C VAL A 56 -17.13 -0.65 4.21
N TRP A 57 -15.82 -0.81 4.02
CA TRP A 57 -15.26 -1.16 2.72
C TRP A 57 -13.95 -1.94 2.87
N ILE A 58 -13.77 -2.91 1.98
CA ILE A 58 -12.56 -3.73 1.88
C ILE A 58 -12.25 -3.87 0.40
N GLY A 59 -11.02 -3.54 0.01
CA GLY A 59 -10.58 -3.61 -1.37
C GLY A 59 -9.14 -4.08 -1.49
N SER A 60 -8.91 -5.00 -2.42
CA SER A 60 -7.58 -5.48 -2.78
C SER A 60 -7.30 -5.21 -4.26
N LYS A 61 -6.06 -4.84 -4.58
CA LYS A 61 -5.62 -4.54 -5.94
C LYS A 61 -4.21 -5.06 -6.19
N GLU A 62 -4.07 -5.80 -7.29
CA GLU A 62 -2.77 -6.22 -7.81
C GLU A 62 -2.36 -5.34 -9.00
N ILE A 63 -1.13 -4.85 -8.98
CA ILE A 63 -0.52 -4.09 -10.07
C ILE A 63 0.79 -4.77 -10.47
N LYS A 64 0.83 -5.30 -11.69
CA LYS A 64 2.04 -5.89 -12.30
C LYS A 64 2.69 -4.91 -13.26
N LYS A 65 3.91 -4.47 -12.95
CA LYS A 65 4.71 -3.59 -13.79
C LYS A 65 5.90 -4.34 -14.37
N LEU A 66 5.86 -4.60 -15.67
CA LEU A 66 6.99 -5.16 -16.42
C LEU A 66 7.99 -4.05 -16.75
N ILE A 67 9.23 -4.17 -16.26
CA ILE A 67 10.34 -3.28 -16.58
C ILE A 67 11.27 -4.01 -17.56
N SER A 68 11.17 -3.60 -18.82
CA SER A 68 12.07 -3.99 -19.90
C SER A 68 13.24 -3.00 -19.92
N LYS A 69 14.44 -3.40 -19.48
CA LYS A 69 15.64 -2.57 -19.72
C LYS A 69 15.96 -2.60 -21.22
N LYS A 70 15.70 -1.51 -21.95
CA LYS A 70 16.32 -1.33 -23.27
C LYS A 70 17.83 -1.26 -23.04
N LYS A 71 18.61 -2.15 -23.66
CA LYS A 71 20.08 -2.03 -23.66
C LYS A 71 20.39 -0.65 -24.23
N ALA A 72 20.98 0.22 -23.42
CA ALA A 72 21.56 1.45 -23.94
C ALA A 72 22.65 1.04 -24.93
N LYS A 73 22.48 1.40 -26.21
CA LYS A 73 23.58 1.41 -27.17
C LYS A 73 24.38 2.68 -26.87
N TRP A 74 25.57 2.49 -26.33
CA TRP A 74 26.65 3.46 -26.29
C TRP A 74 27.45 3.32 -27.58
#